data_AF-D3T7Y0-F1
#
_entry.id   AF-D3T7Y0-F1
#
_cell.length_a   1.000
_cell.length_b   1.000
_cell.length_c   1.000
_cell.angle_alpha   90.00
_cell.angle_beta   90.00
_cell.angle_gamma   90.00
#
_symmetry.space_group_name_H-M   'P 1'
#
loop_
_entity.id
_entity.type
_entity.pdbx_description
1 polymer ?
#
loop_
_entity_poly.entity_id
_entity_poly.type
_entity_poly.pdbx_seq_one_letter_code
_entity_poly.pdbx_strand_id
1 'polypeptide(L)'
;MWNYKLKKISVLSVFKFTLIYGIVIGLILGLIGGLFGGLFASSFGAFGAGIIGGLIGGIVYGIIFSIVSAFGAWLFNVVSGWIDGIDILVEKK
;
A
#
# COMPACT_ATOMS: atom_id res chain seq x y z
N MET A 1 2.99 24.92 19.31
CA MET A 1 2.33 23.81 18.59
C MET A 1 1.06 24.35 17.97
N TRP A 2 0.77 24.01 16.72
CA TRP A 2 -0.46 24.44 16.04
C TRP A 2 -1.46 23.29 16.11
N ASN A 3 -2.68 23.59 16.56
CA ASN A 3 -3.76 22.61 16.65
C ASN A 3 -4.59 22.69 15.37
N TYR A 4 -4.48 21.69 14.53
CA TYR A 4 -5.30 21.56 13.33
C TYR A 4 -6.33 20.45 13.53
N LYS A 5 -7.55 20.64 13.03
CA LYS A 5 -8.55 19.56 12.98
C LYS A 5 -8.56 18.90 11.62
N LEU A 6 -8.25 17.61 11.58
CA LEU A 6 -8.38 16.79 10.38
C LEU A 6 -9.83 16.31 10.24
N LYS A 7 -10.57 16.96 9.34
CA LYS A 7 -11.98 16.62 9.07
C LYS A 7 -12.18 15.78 7.82
N LYS A 8 -11.24 15.87 6.87
CA LYS A 8 -11.34 15.17 5.58
C LYS A 8 -9.98 14.88 4.99
N ILE A 9 -9.84 13.71 4.40
CA ILE A 9 -8.69 13.28 3.61
C ILE A 9 -9.16 12.97 2.19
N SER A 10 -8.37 13.34 1.19
CA SER A 10 -8.63 12.98 -0.20
C SER A 10 -8.44 11.46 -0.41
N VAL A 11 -9.56 10.75 -0.59
CA VAL A 11 -9.58 9.30 -0.83
C VAL A 11 -8.74 8.94 -2.06
N LEU A 12 -8.86 9.72 -3.14
CA LEU A 12 -8.10 9.49 -4.36
C LEU A 12 -6.59 9.72 -4.16
N SER A 13 -6.21 10.69 -3.32
CA SER A 13 -4.80 10.92 -3.00
C SER A 13 -4.23 9.75 -2.20
N VAL A 14 -4.98 9.23 -1.22
CA VAL A 14 -4.58 8.02 -0.47
C VAL A 14 -4.44 6.83 -1.40
N PHE A 15 -5.41 6.60 -2.28
CA PHE A 15 -5.36 5.53 -3.29
C PHE A 15 -4.09 5.64 -4.16
N LYS A 16 -3.85 6.79 -4.78
CA LYS A 16 -2.68 6.98 -5.67
C LYS A 16 -1.36 6.75 -4.95
N PHE A 17 -1.23 7.32 -3.75
CA PHE A 17 -0.01 7.15 -2.94
C PHE A 17 0.21 5.69 -2.59
N THR A 18 -0.81 5.03 -2.02
CA THR A 18 -0.73 3.64 -1.56
C THR A 18 -0.63 2.65 -2.71
N LEU A 19 -1.14 2.96 -3.90
CA LEU A 19 -0.98 2.16 -5.10
C LEU A 19 0.49 2.13 -5.53
N ILE A 20 1.11 3.29 -5.69
CA ILE A 20 2.53 3.38 -6.09
C ILE A 20 3.41 2.75 -5.01
N TYR A 21 3.20 3.13 -3.75
CA TYR A 21 3.94 2.58 -2.61
C TYR A 21 3.78 1.05 -2.52
N GLY A 22 2.55 0.56 -2.58
CA GLY A 22 2.22 -0.85 -2.47
C GLY A 22 2.76 -1.68 -3.63
N ILE A 23 2.71 -1.17 -4.86
CA ILE A 23 3.32 -1.82 -6.02
C ILE A 23 4.84 -1.87 -5.85
N VAL A 24 5.50 -0.78 -5.47
CA VAL A 24 6.96 -0.77 -5.29
C VAL A 24 7.39 -1.78 -4.23
N ILE A 25 6.76 -1.76 -3.06
CA ILE A 25 7.05 -2.73 -1.98
C ILE A 25 6.71 -4.16 -2.43
N GLY A 26 5.55 -4.35 -3.04
CA GLY A 26 5.10 -5.65 -3.52
C GLY A 26 6.05 -6.23 -4.56
N LEU A 27 6.54 -5.43 -5.51
CA LEU A 27 7.51 -5.85 -6.51
C LEU A 27 8.86 -6.22 -5.88
N ILE A 28 9.35 -5.44 -4.91
CA ILE A 28 10.61 -5.74 -4.22
C ILE A 28 10.49 -7.07 -3.47
N LEU A 29 9.44 -7.23 -2.66
CA LEU A 29 9.22 -8.45 -1.87
C LEU A 29 8.91 -9.64 -2.77
N GLY A 30 8.12 -9.43 -3.83
CA GLY A 30 7.81 -10.43 -4.84
C GLY A 30 9.04 -10.91 -5.60
N LEU A 31 9.94 -10.00 -5.99
CA LEU A 31 11.22 -10.35 -6.60
C LEU A 31 12.11 -11.13 -5.65
N ILE A 32 12.26 -10.68 -4.40
CA ILE A 32 13.03 -11.40 -3.39
C ILE A 32 12.46 -12.81 -3.21
N GLY A 33 11.16 -12.93 -2.95
CA GLY A 33 10.49 -14.22 -2.78
C GLY A 33 10.61 -15.12 -4.01
N GLY A 34 10.45 -14.57 -5.21
CA GLY A 34 10.60 -15.29 -6.47
C GLY A 34 12.03 -15.76 -6.74
N LEU A 35 13.04 -14.93 -6.42
CA LEU A 35 14.45 -15.27 -6.53
C LEU A 35 14.84 -16.36 -5.53
N PHE A 36 14.49 -16.21 -4.25
CA PHE A 36 14.83 -17.21 -3.23
C PHE A 36 14.05 -18.52 -3.42
N GLY A 37 12.77 -18.45 -3.77
CA GLY A 37 11.97 -19.64 -4.09
C GLY A 37 12.45 -20.35 -5.36
N GLY A 38 12.91 -19.58 -6.35
CA GLY A 38 13.46 -20.10 -7.59
C GLY A 38 14.89 -20.65 -7.47
N LEU A 39 15.72 -20.12 -6.57
CA LEU A 39 17.13 -20.51 -6.41
C LEU A 39 17.27 -21.98 -6.01
N PHE A 40 16.30 -22.51 -5.27
CA PHE A 40 16.23 -23.91 -4.87
C PHE A 40 15.39 -24.77 -5.83
N ALA A 41 14.93 -24.19 -6.95
CA ALA A 41 14.14 -24.93 -7.90
C ALA A 41 15.01 -25.88 -8.73
N SER A 42 14.49 -27.08 -9.00
CA SER A 42 15.17 -28.14 -9.74
C SER A 42 15.32 -27.86 -11.24
N SER A 43 14.83 -26.72 -11.74
CA SER A 43 14.94 -26.34 -13.15
C SER A 43 14.93 -24.83 -13.36
N PHE A 44 15.55 -24.40 -14.47
CA PHE A 44 15.53 -23.00 -14.91
C PHE A 44 14.11 -22.49 -15.23
N GLY A 45 13.21 -23.36 -15.71
CA GLY A 45 11.81 -23.01 -15.94
C GLY A 45 11.06 -22.67 -14.64
N ALA A 46 11.32 -23.42 -13.57
CA ALA A 46 10.75 -23.13 -12.26
C ALA A 46 11.34 -21.86 -11.62
N PHE A 47 12.62 -21.56 -11.86
CA PHE A 47 13.23 -20.28 -11.49
C PHE A 47 12.53 -19.08 -12.16
N GLY A 48 12.33 -19.15 -13.48
CA GLY A 48 11.62 -18.10 -14.23
C GLY A 48 10.17 -17.92 -13.77
N ALA A 49 9.46 -19.02 -13.51
CA ALA A 49 8.09 -18.99 -12.98
C ALA A 49 8.01 -18.33 -11.59
N GLY A 50 9.00 -18.57 -10.72
CA GLY A 50 9.09 -17.94 -9.41
C GLY A 50 9.21 -16.41 -9.49
N ILE A 51 10.07 -15.91 -10.38
CA ILE A 51 10.24 -14.47 -10.60
C ILE A 51 8.94 -13.85 -11.15
N ILE A 52 8.34 -14.45 -12.18
CA ILE A 52 7.12 -13.93 -12.80
C ILE A 52 5.96 -13.95 -11.79
N GLY A 53 5.79 -15.05 -11.06
CA GLY A 53 4.78 -15.16 -10.00
C GLY A 53 4.97 -14.13 -8.90
N GLY A 54 6.20 -13.89 -8.48
CA GLY A 54 6.56 -12.86 -7.51
C GLY A 54 6.19 -11.46 -7.99
N LEU A 55 6.52 -11.11 -9.24
CA LEU A 55 6.19 -9.80 -9.83
C LEU A 55 4.68 -9.59 -9.93
N ILE A 56 3.94 -10.58 -10.43
CA ILE A 56 2.47 -10.52 -10.53
C ILE A 56 1.85 -10.38 -9.14
N GLY A 57 2.29 -11.20 -8.18
CA GLY A 57 1.83 -11.14 -6.79
C GLY A 57 2.09 -9.78 -6.16
N GLY A 58 3.26 -9.18 -6.43
CA GLY A 58 3.61 -7.83 -5.98
C GLY A 58 2.69 -6.74 -6.50
N ILE A 59 2.33 -6.80 -7.79
CA ILE A 59 1.38 -5.86 -8.40
C ILE A 59 -0.01 -6.03 -7.79
N VAL A 60 -0.50 -7.27 -7.68
CA VAL A 60 -1.80 -7.58 -7.08
C VAL A 60 -1.86 -7.09 -5.63
N TYR A 61 -0.81 -7.31 -4.86
CA TYR A 61 -0.69 -6.80 -3.50
C TYR A 61 -0.86 -5.27 -3.44
N GLY A 62 -0.15 -4.53 -4.28
CA GLY A 62 -0.25 -3.06 -4.32
C GLY A 62 -1.65 -2.56 -4.67
N ILE A 63 -2.33 -3.22 -5.61
CA ILE A 63 -3.70 -2.90 -5.99
C ILE A 63 -4.64 -3.14 -4.81
N ILE A 64 -4.60 -4.32 -4.18
CA ILE A 64 -5.47 -4.65 -3.04
C ILE A 64 -5.22 -3.70 -1.88
N PHE A 65 -3.95 -3.47 -1.53
CA PHE A 65 -3.56 -2.57 -0.45
C PHE A 65 -4.09 -1.15 -0.65
N SER A 66 -4.03 -0.65 -1.88
CA SER A 66 -4.52 0.71 -2.19
C SER A 66 -6.04 0.84 -2.14
N ILE A 67 -6.78 -0.18 -2.56
CA ILE A 67 -8.24 -0.22 -2.43
C ILE A 67 -8.66 -0.22 -0.96
N VAL A 68 -8.04 -1.08 -0.13
CA VAL A 68 -8.31 -1.13 1.31
C VAL A 68 -7.97 0.19 1.99
N SER A 69 -6.83 0.80 1.65
CA SER A 69 -6.44 2.10 2.19
C SER A 69 -7.40 3.23 1.79
N ALA A 70 -7.85 3.23 0.54
CA ALA A 70 -8.85 4.19 0.05
C ALA A 70 -10.19 4.02 0.78
N PHE A 71 -10.62 2.78 1.02
CA PHE A 71 -11.80 2.49 1.83
C PHE A 71 -11.65 3.00 3.27
N GLY A 72 -10.48 2.77 3.89
CA GLY A 72 -10.17 3.31 5.22
C GLY A 72 -10.24 4.85 5.27
N ALA A 73 -9.72 5.54 4.25
CA ALA A 73 -9.81 6.99 4.13
C ALA A 73 -11.26 7.48 3.93
N TRP A 74 -12.06 6.74 3.17
CA TRP A 74 -13.49 7.03 3.02
C TRP A 74 -14.22 6.86 4.36
N LEU A 75 -13.97 5.77 5.08
CA LEU A 75 -14.57 5.51 6.38
C LEU A 75 -14.17 6.59 7.40
N PHE A 76 -12.90 6.99 7.41
CA PHE A 76 -12.42 8.11 8.21
C PHE A 76 -13.22 9.39 7.95
N ASN A 77 -13.49 9.72 6.68
CA ASN A 77 -14.26 10.91 6.33
C ASN A 77 -15.70 10.85 6.84
N VAL A 78 -16.34 9.67 6.79
CA VAL A 78 -17.70 9.46 7.32
C VAL A 78 -17.72 9.68 8.84
N VAL A 79 -16.84 9.00 9.57
CA VAL A 79 -16.77 9.08 11.03
C VAL A 79 -16.37 10.49 11.49
N SER A 80 -15.42 11.12 10.80
CA SER A 80 -15.00 12.50 11.09
C SER A 80 -16.14 13.52 10.93
N GLY A 81 -17.10 13.25 10.04
CA GLY A 81 -18.33 14.04 9.93
C GLY A 81 -19.22 13.98 11.18
N TRP A 82 -19.12 12.91 11.98
CA TRP A 82 -19.89 12.75 13.21
C TRP A 82 -19.19 13.29 14.46
N ILE A 83 -17.86 13.22 14.50
CA ILE A 83 -17.05 13.59 15.69
C ILE A 83 -16.31 14.93 15.55
N ASP A 84 -16.59 15.70 14.49
CA ASP A 84 -15.91 16.96 14.15
C ASP A 84 -14.39 16.82 13.87
N GLY A 85 -13.97 15.64 13.41
CA GLY A 85 -12.59 15.33 13.04
C GLY A 85 -11.68 14.94 14.22
N ILE A 86 -10.37 14.91 13.96
CA ILE A 86 -9.33 14.57 14.95
C ILE A 86 -8.36 15.74 15.10
N ASP A 87 -7.98 16.06 16.34
CA ASP A 87 -6.95 17.07 16.62
C ASP A 87 -5.55 16.55 16.25
N ILE A 88 -4.83 17.34 15.46
CA ILE A 88 -3.44 17.10 15.07
C ILE A 88 -2.56 18.15 15.74
N LEU A 89 -1.58 17.65 16.50
CA LEU A 89 -0.49 18.45 17.03
C LEU A 89 0.65 18.48 16.01
N VAL A 90 0.90 19.64 15.41
CA VAL A 90 2.00 19.81 14.45
C VAL A 90 3.10 20.66 15.08
N GLU A 91 4.32 20.13 15.05
CA GLU A 91 5.55 20.88 15.29
C GLU A 91 6.10 21.39 13.96
N LYS A 92 6.35 22.70 13.87
CA LYS A 92 7.00 23.29 12.71
C LYS A 92 8.51 23.10 12.89
N LYS A 93 9.13 22.35 11.97
CA LYS A 93 10.59 22.36 11.80
C LYS A 93 11.05 23.66 11.14
#